data_AF-A0A3Q8CH25-F1
#
_entry.id   AF-A0A3Q8CH25-F1
#
_cell.length_a   1.000
_cell.length_b   1.000
_cell.length_c   1.000
_cell.angle_alpha   90.00
_cell.angle_beta   90.00
_cell.angle_gamma   90.00
#
_symmetry.space_group_name_H-M   'P 1'
#
loop_
_entity.id
_entity.type
_entity.pdbx_description
1 polymer ?
#
loop_
_entity_poly.entity_id
_entity_poly.type
_entity_poly.pdbx_seq_one_letter_code
_entity_poly.pdbx_strand_id
1 'polypeptide(L)'
;DLLMDWNKANNDLIITQDHPFLHDPHLILDPTPETLIHLEEADEEDEDEDMDAMKEMQYMIAAMQPVDIDPATVPKPNRRNVRISDDPQTVVARRRRERISEKIRILKRIVPGGAKMDTASMLDEAIRYTKFLKRQVRILQPHSHLG
;
A
#
# COMPACT_ATOMS: atom_id res chain seq x y z
N ASP A 1 -32.75 14.97 0.02
CA ASP A 1 -31.32 15.33 0.06
C ASP A 1 -30.44 14.15 0.39
N LEU A 2 -30.20 13.33 -0.64
CA LEU A 2 -29.53 12.03 -0.54
C LEU A 2 -28.22 12.08 -1.36
N LEU A 3 -27.32 12.98 -0.95
CA LEU A 3 -25.93 12.96 -1.40
C LEU A 3 -25.11 12.22 -0.35
N MET A 4 -25.28 10.91 -0.30
CA MET A 4 -24.48 10.02 0.53
C MET A 4 -23.00 10.21 0.18
N ASP A 5 -22.24 10.63 1.19
CA ASP A 5 -20.79 10.65 1.17
C ASP A 5 -20.25 9.29 0.74
N TRP A 6 -19.74 9.23 -0.48
CA TRP A 6 -19.07 8.06 -1.06
C TRP A 6 -17.88 7.56 -0.22
N ASN A 7 -17.42 8.35 0.75
CA ASN A 7 -16.39 7.96 1.70
C ASN A 7 -16.92 7.12 2.89
N LYS A 8 -18.22 7.13 3.16
CA LYS A 8 -18.86 6.34 4.22
C LYS A 8 -19.19 4.90 3.77
N ALA A 9 -19.59 4.72 2.51
CA ALA A 9 -20.01 3.42 1.98
C ALA A 9 -18.88 2.36 1.83
N ASN A 10 -17.60 2.74 1.96
CA ASN A 10 -16.52 1.74 2.03
C ASN A 10 -16.32 1.18 3.45
N ASN A 11 -16.91 1.79 4.49
CA ASN A 11 -16.81 1.33 5.88
C ASN A 11 -18.07 0.59 6.40
N ASP A 12 -19.23 0.71 5.74
CA ASP A 12 -20.52 0.15 6.22
C ASP A 12 -20.93 -1.19 5.56
N LEU A 13 -20.03 -1.91 4.87
CA LEU A 13 -20.33 -3.24 4.28
C LEU A 13 -20.05 -4.42 5.22
N ILE A 14 -20.00 -4.18 6.53
CA ILE A 14 -20.16 -5.21 7.55
C ILE A 14 -21.18 -4.65 8.53
N ILE A 15 -22.15 -5.45 8.95
CA ILE A 15 -23.32 -5.10 9.80
C ILE A 15 -24.58 -4.78 8.98
N THR A 16 -25.22 -5.83 8.47
CA THR A 16 -26.50 -6.31 9.04
C THR A 16 -26.94 -7.57 8.27
N GLN A 17 -26.69 -8.73 8.87
CA GLN A 17 -27.62 -9.84 8.76
C GLN A 17 -27.99 -10.22 10.19
N ASP A 18 -29.26 -10.04 10.54
CA ASP A 18 -29.84 -10.66 11.73
C ASP A 18 -29.58 -12.16 11.68
N HIS A 19 -28.86 -12.68 12.67
CA HIS A 19 -28.78 -14.11 12.97
C HIS A 19 -29.53 -14.36 14.27
N PRO A 20 -30.60 -15.18 14.25
CA PRO A 20 -31.40 -15.47 15.42
C PRO A 20 -30.81 -16.66 16.18
N PHE A 21 -29.67 -16.50 16.84
CA PHE A 21 -29.25 -17.42 17.92
C PHE A 21 -28.58 -16.62 19.02
N LEU A 22 -29.38 -16.38 20.06
CA LEU A 22 -29.10 -15.53 21.19
C LEU A 22 -28.40 -16.35 22.29
N HIS A 23 -27.33 -15.76 22.83
CA HIS A 23 -26.69 -16.01 24.12
C HIS A 23 -26.06 -17.40 24.38
N ASP A 24 -24.72 -17.42 24.26
CA ASP A 24 -23.90 -18.10 25.26
C ASP A 24 -22.91 -17.08 25.84
N PRO A 25 -23.09 -16.58 27.09
CA PRO A 25 -22.29 -15.48 27.64
C PRO A 25 -20.94 -15.94 28.23
N HIS A 26 -20.42 -17.10 27.85
CA HIS A 26 -19.27 -17.73 28.50
C HIS A 26 -18.05 -18.04 27.62
N LEU A 27 -17.96 -17.51 26.40
CA LEU A 27 -16.77 -17.69 25.55
C LEU A 27 -16.10 -16.37 25.14
N ILE A 28 -15.92 -15.45 26.08
CA ILE A 28 -14.85 -14.46 26.01
C ILE A 28 -13.71 -14.99 26.86
N LEU A 29 -13.01 -16.02 26.38
CA LEU A 29 -11.62 -16.17 26.79
C LEU A 29 -10.85 -15.13 26.00
N ASP A 30 -10.28 -14.15 26.69
CA ASP A 30 -9.18 -13.39 26.12
C ASP A 30 -8.14 -14.39 25.59
N PRO A 31 -7.64 -14.22 24.35
CA PRO A 31 -6.57 -15.05 23.85
C PRO A 31 -5.41 -15.00 24.85
N THR A 32 -4.99 -16.16 25.35
CA THR A 32 -3.85 -16.23 26.29
C THR A 32 -2.62 -15.63 25.61
N PRO A 33 -1.75 -14.95 26.38
CA PRO A 33 -0.59 -14.25 25.82
C PRO A 33 0.32 -15.15 24.99
N GLU A 34 0.30 -16.47 25.22
CA GLU A 34 1.00 -17.49 24.42
C GLU A 34 0.60 -17.46 22.92
N THR A 35 -0.65 -17.12 22.60
CA THR A 35 -1.13 -17.02 21.21
C THR A 35 -0.73 -15.70 20.52
N LEU A 36 -0.45 -14.65 21.30
CA LEU A 36 0.04 -13.37 20.78
C LEU A 36 1.52 -13.44 20.39
N ILE A 37 2.29 -14.35 21.00
CA ILE A 37 3.72 -14.56 20.67
C ILE A 37 3.88 -15.20 19.28
N HIS A 38 2.90 -16.00 18.83
CA HIS A 38 3.00 -16.75 17.56
C HIS A 38 2.58 -15.97 16.30
N LEU A 39 2.08 -14.74 16.42
CA LEU A 39 1.78 -13.88 15.25
C LEU A 39 2.89 -12.86 14.96
N GLU A 40 3.80 -12.64 15.91
CA GLU A 40 4.99 -11.81 15.71
C GLU A 40 6.19 -12.59 15.14
N GLU A 41 6.17 -13.93 15.22
CA GLU A 41 7.17 -14.84 14.65
C GLU A 41 6.62 -15.67 13.48
N ALA A 42 5.88 -15.04 12.59
CA ALA A 42 6.05 -15.40 11.18
C ALA A 42 7.19 -14.53 10.65
N ASP A 43 8.42 -14.85 11.08
CA ASP A 43 9.56 -14.63 10.20
C ASP A 43 9.21 -15.42 8.93
N GLU A 44 8.57 -14.75 7.97
CA GLU A 44 8.66 -15.16 6.57
C GLU A 44 10.16 -15.34 6.38
N GLU A 45 10.60 -16.60 6.30
CA GLU A 45 11.92 -16.94 5.79
C GLU A 45 12.00 -16.21 4.45
N ASP A 46 12.55 -15.00 4.50
CA ASP A 46 12.94 -14.24 3.34
C ASP A 46 13.99 -15.16 2.71
N GLU A 47 13.55 -16.01 1.77
CA GLU A 47 14.43 -16.45 0.71
C GLU A 47 14.94 -15.13 0.13
N ASP A 48 16.11 -14.72 0.65
CA ASP A 48 16.93 -13.69 0.11
C ASP A 48 17.28 -14.20 -1.29
N GLU A 49 16.39 -13.97 -2.25
CA GLU A 49 16.77 -14.04 -3.66
C GLU A 49 18.02 -13.18 -3.73
N ASP A 50 19.18 -13.81 -3.92
CA ASP A 50 20.48 -13.16 -3.94
C ASP A 50 20.41 -12.07 -5.00
N MET A 51 20.12 -10.84 -4.56
CA MET A 51 19.98 -9.70 -5.44
C MET A 51 21.36 -9.42 -6.01
N ASP A 52 21.48 -9.49 -7.33
CA ASP A 52 22.74 -9.23 -8.01
C ASP A 52 23.37 -7.91 -7.52
N ALA A 53 24.70 -7.85 -7.42
CA ALA A 53 25.43 -6.72 -6.84
C ALA A 53 25.09 -5.39 -7.53
N MET A 54 24.83 -5.42 -8.85
CA MET A 54 24.37 -4.24 -9.59
C MET A 54 22.98 -3.77 -9.13
N LYS A 55 22.10 -4.72 -8.82
CA LYS A 55 20.74 -4.46 -8.36
C LYS A 55 20.74 -3.87 -6.96
N GLU A 56 21.57 -4.42 -6.08
CA GLU A 56 21.76 -3.88 -4.74
C GLU A 56 22.30 -2.45 -4.79
N MET A 57 23.32 -2.20 -5.62
CA MET A 57 23.85 -0.86 -5.84
C MET A 57 22.79 0.11 -6.36
N GLN A 58 21.95 -0.32 -7.31
CA GLN A 58 20.84 0.50 -7.83
C GLN A 58 19.86 0.88 -6.71
N TYR A 59 19.48 -0.07 -5.85
CA TYR A 59 18.57 0.16 -4.75
C TYR A 59 19.17 1.09 -3.68
N MET A 60 20.45 0.95 -3.38
CA MET A 60 21.16 1.83 -2.45
C MET A 60 21.20 3.26 -2.97
N ILE A 61 21.52 3.45 -4.25
CA ILE A 61 21.50 4.77 -4.89
C ILE A 61 20.11 5.38 -4.83
N ALA A 62 19.07 4.62 -5.18
CA ALA A 62 17.69 5.09 -5.14
C ALA A 62 17.25 5.50 -3.72
N ALA A 63 17.66 4.75 -2.69
CA ALA A 63 17.31 5.04 -1.30
C ALA A 63 17.89 6.38 -0.80
N MET A 64 19.04 6.80 -1.36
CA MET A 64 19.72 8.04 -1.01
C MET A 64 19.29 9.23 -1.88
N GLN A 65 18.51 9.01 -2.93
CA GLN A 65 18.01 10.09 -3.79
C GLN A 65 16.78 10.74 -3.16
N PRO A 66 16.73 12.08 -3.06
CA PRO A 66 15.53 12.76 -2.59
C PRO A 66 14.41 12.58 -3.61
N VAL A 67 13.27 12.05 -3.16
CA VAL A 67 12.08 11.88 -3.99
C VAL A 67 10.94 12.71 -3.42
N ASP A 68 10.34 13.54 -4.26
CA ASP A 68 9.11 14.26 -3.92
C ASP A 68 7.89 13.34 -4.13
N ILE A 69 7.19 13.08 -3.03
CA ILE A 69 6.03 12.18 -2.94
C ILE A 69 4.72 12.97 -2.98
N ASP A 70 4.76 14.31 -2.95
CA ASP A 70 3.55 15.11 -2.90
C ASP A 70 2.69 14.86 -4.16
N PRO A 71 1.46 14.32 -4.02
CA PRO A 71 0.56 14.12 -5.15
C PRO A 71 0.30 15.41 -5.94
N ALA A 72 0.36 16.57 -5.30
CA ALA A 72 0.14 17.86 -5.96
C ALA A 72 1.25 18.22 -6.96
N THR A 73 2.48 17.72 -6.79
CA THR A 73 3.63 18.03 -7.66
C THR A 73 3.74 17.06 -8.84
N VAL A 74 2.84 16.09 -8.94
CA VAL A 74 2.80 15.13 -10.04
C VAL A 74 1.99 15.71 -11.21
N PRO A 75 2.61 16.00 -12.37
CA PRO A 75 1.91 16.61 -13.49
C PRO A 75 0.82 15.68 -14.00
N LYS A 76 -0.41 16.21 -14.08
CA LYS A 76 -1.56 15.51 -14.64
C LYS A 76 -1.49 15.61 -16.17
N PRO A 77 -1.66 14.49 -16.90
CA PRO A 77 -1.70 14.53 -18.36
C PRO A 77 -2.89 15.39 -18.82
N ASN A 78 -2.61 16.41 -19.62
CA ASN A 78 -3.65 17.30 -20.15
C ASN A 78 -4.45 16.57 -21.24
N ARG A 79 -5.70 16.22 -20.93
CA ARG A 79 -6.63 15.62 -21.89
C ARG A 79 -7.41 16.75 -22.57
N ARG A 80 -6.93 17.20 -23.73
CA ARG A 80 -7.64 18.21 -24.55
C ARG A 80 -8.84 17.58 -25.26
N ASN A 81 -10.01 18.21 -25.08
CA ASN A 81 -11.21 18.11 -25.91
C ASN A 81 -11.89 16.73 -26.03
N VAL A 82 -12.38 16.18 -24.91
CA VAL A 82 -13.42 15.14 -24.95
C VAL A 82 -14.65 15.70 -24.24
N ARG A 83 -15.85 15.52 -24.82
CA ARG A 83 -17.10 15.82 -24.11
C ARG A 83 -17.18 14.90 -22.89
N ILE A 84 -17.15 15.49 -21.70
CA ILE A 84 -17.15 14.76 -20.44
C ILE A 84 -18.60 14.53 -20.03
N SER A 85 -18.93 13.30 -19.61
CA SER A 85 -20.24 12.99 -19.05
C SER A 85 -20.37 13.57 -17.63
N ASP A 86 -21.53 14.17 -17.36
CA ASP A 86 -21.96 14.69 -16.06
C ASP A 86 -22.81 13.69 -15.27
N ASP A 87 -23.10 12.52 -15.84
CA ASP A 87 -23.80 11.46 -15.13
C ASP A 87 -23.06 11.09 -13.81
N PRO A 88 -23.77 11.02 -12.66
CA PRO A 88 -23.15 10.78 -11.35
C PRO A 88 -22.23 9.56 -11.32
N GLN A 89 -22.63 8.45 -11.95
CA GLN A 89 -21.85 7.21 -11.96
C GLN A 89 -20.55 7.39 -12.77
N THR A 90 -20.63 8.08 -13.91
CA THR A 90 -19.45 8.38 -14.73
C THR A 90 -18.47 9.32 -14.02
N VAL A 91 -18.96 10.29 -13.25
CA VAL A 91 -18.14 11.22 -12.46
C VAL A 91 -17.41 10.46 -11.34
N VAL A 92 -18.11 9.59 -10.60
CA VAL A 92 -17.52 8.77 -9.54
C VAL A 92 -16.43 7.86 -10.10
N ALA A 93 -16.71 7.15 -11.19
CA ALA A 93 -15.74 6.28 -11.85
C ALA A 93 -14.50 7.06 -12.34
N ARG A 94 -14.70 8.28 -12.88
CA ARG A 94 -13.61 9.16 -13.31
C ARG A 94 -12.73 9.56 -12.13
N ARG A 95 -13.30 10.05 -11.03
CA ARG A 95 -12.57 10.41 -9.80
C ARG A 95 -11.77 9.23 -9.25
N ARG A 96 -12.34 8.01 -9.27
CA ARG A 96 -11.62 6.79 -8.86
C ARG A 96 -10.39 6.53 -9.76
N ARG A 97 -10.54 6.60 -11.08
CA ARG A 97 -9.44 6.42 -12.04
C ARG A 97 -8.36 7.48 -11.88
N GLU A 98 -8.74 8.73 -11.62
CA GLU A 98 -7.80 9.83 -11.38
C GLU A 98 -6.94 9.58 -10.14
N ARG A 99 -7.54 9.17 -9.02
CA ARG A 99 -6.83 8.80 -7.78
C ARG A 99 -5.88 7.62 -7.99
N ILE A 100 -6.31 6.59 -8.71
CA ILE A 100 -5.44 5.45 -9.05
C ILE A 100 -4.26 5.93 -9.91
N SER A 101 -4.54 6.73 -10.94
CA SER A 101 -3.49 7.24 -11.84
C SER A 101 -2.47 8.13 -11.11
N GLU A 102 -2.90 8.90 -10.12
CA GLU A 102 -2.03 9.69 -9.26
C GLU A 102 -1.08 8.79 -8.46
N LYS A 103 -1.62 7.78 -7.75
CA LYS A 103 -0.81 6.81 -7.00
C LYS A 103 0.19 6.08 -7.90
N ILE A 104 -0.22 5.66 -9.09
CA ILE A 104 0.66 5.01 -10.07
C ILE A 104 1.80 5.93 -10.51
N ARG A 105 1.55 7.23 -10.69
CA ARG A 105 2.62 8.19 -11.06
C ARG A 105 3.60 8.43 -9.93
N ILE A 106 3.14 8.48 -8.68
CA ILE A 106 4.02 8.56 -7.51
C ILE A 106 4.88 7.30 -7.44
N LEU A 107 4.25 6.12 -7.56
CA LEU A 107 4.95 4.84 -7.53
C LEU A 107 6.08 4.76 -8.57
N LYS A 108 5.85 5.25 -9.80
CA LYS A 108 6.87 5.32 -10.85
C LYS A 108 8.12 6.14 -10.48
N ARG A 109 7.99 7.12 -9.57
CA ARG A 109 9.10 7.97 -9.11
C ARG A 109 9.88 7.35 -7.96
N ILE A 110 9.21 6.60 -7.08
CA ILE A 110 9.83 6.00 -5.89
C ILE A 110 10.42 4.62 -6.15
N VAL A 111 9.93 3.88 -7.16
CA VAL A 111 10.46 2.56 -7.52
C VAL A 111 11.71 2.71 -8.40
N PRO A 112 12.84 2.07 -8.07
CA PRO A 112 14.05 2.11 -8.90
C PRO A 112 13.76 1.61 -10.32
N GLY A 113 13.95 2.48 -11.32
CA GLY A 113 13.64 2.17 -12.72
C GLY A 113 12.15 2.22 -13.11
N GLY A 114 11.24 2.50 -12.17
CA GLY A 114 9.79 2.43 -12.36
C GLY A 114 9.23 3.28 -13.52
N ALA A 115 9.89 4.40 -13.86
CA ALA A 115 9.49 5.23 -15.00
C ALA A 115 9.52 4.50 -16.36
N LYS A 116 10.37 3.47 -16.50
CA LYS A 116 10.55 2.69 -17.74
C LYS A 116 9.85 1.33 -17.70
N MET A 117 9.18 0.99 -16.60
CA MET A 117 8.55 -0.31 -16.39
C MET A 117 7.06 -0.25 -16.72
N ASP A 118 6.49 -1.37 -17.14
CA ASP A 118 5.05 -1.55 -17.18
C ASP A 118 4.49 -1.72 -15.75
N THR A 119 3.17 -1.69 -15.63
CA THR A 119 2.51 -1.69 -14.31
C THR A 119 2.77 -2.97 -13.53
N ALA A 120 2.79 -4.14 -14.18
CA ALA A 120 2.96 -5.40 -13.46
C ALA A 120 4.39 -5.50 -12.92
N SER A 121 5.40 -5.31 -13.79
CA SER A 121 6.79 -5.33 -13.37
C SER A 121 7.11 -4.26 -12.32
N MET A 122 6.53 -3.06 -12.41
CA MET A 122 6.74 -2.01 -11.40
C MET A 122 6.18 -2.41 -10.02
N LEU A 123 5.05 -3.14 -9.99
CA LEU A 123 4.47 -3.60 -8.73
C LEU A 123 5.32 -4.70 -8.10
N ASP A 124 5.80 -5.66 -8.89
CA ASP A 124 6.72 -6.70 -8.40
C ASP A 124 8.02 -6.09 -7.86
N GLU A 125 8.54 -5.08 -8.57
CA GLU A 125 9.73 -4.35 -8.17
C GLU A 125 9.52 -3.55 -6.88
N ALA A 126 8.35 -2.95 -6.70
CA ALA A 126 8.01 -2.23 -5.47
C ALA A 126 8.03 -3.17 -4.26
N ILE A 127 7.57 -4.41 -4.42
CA ILE A 127 7.61 -5.44 -3.36
C ILE A 127 9.07 -5.74 -3.00
N ARG A 128 9.90 -6.06 -4.00
CA ARG A 128 11.34 -6.34 -3.79
C ARG A 128 12.07 -5.17 -3.14
N TYR A 129 11.84 -3.94 -3.62
CA TYR A 129 12.47 -2.75 -3.06
C TYR A 129 12.03 -2.48 -1.62
N THR A 130 10.76 -2.75 -1.28
CA THR A 130 10.26 -2.65 0.09
C THR A 130 10.94 -3.66 1.02
N LYS A 131 11.12 -4.91 0.57
CA LYS A 131 11.87 -5.93 1.33
C LYS A 131 13.32 -5.49 1.57
N PHE A 132 13.99 -5.00 0.52
CA PHE A 132 15.33 -4.45 0.63
C PHE A 132 15.40 -3.32 1.68
N LEU A 133 14.51 -2.32 1.59
CA LEU A 133 14.50 -1.20 2.54
C LEU A 133 14.27 -1.66 3.98
N LYS A 134 13.34 -2.60 4.21
CA LYS A 134 13.11 -3.18 5.55
C LYS A 134 14.37 -3.87 6.09
N ARG A 135 15.06 -4.66 5.27
CA ARG A 135 16.33 -5.31 5.64
C ARG A 135 17.39 -4.27 6.01
N GLN A 136 17.56 -3.24 5.19
CA GLN A 136 18.52 -2.16 5.47
C GLN A 136 18.20 -1.41 6.76
N VAL A 137 16.92 -1.14 7.05
CA VAL A 137 16.50 -0.53 8.31
C VAL A 137 16.86 -1.41 9.51
N ARG A 138 16.60 -2.73 9.45
CA ARG A 138 16.97 -3.67 10.53
C ARG A 138 18.49 -3.70 10.78
N ILE A 139 19.30 -3.69 9.72
CA ILE A 139 20.77 -3.65 9.83
C ILE A 139 21.25 -2.34 10.46
N LEU A 140 20.63 -1.23 10.09
CA LEU A 140 21.03 0.12 10.52
C LEU A 140 20.46 0.53 11.87
N GLN A 141 19.42 -0.16 12.36
CA GLN A 141 18.87 0.07 13.69
C GLN A 141 19.87 -0.41 14.76
N PRO A 142 20.40 0.50 15.61
CA PRO A 142 21.14 0.08 16.79
C PRO A 142 20.18 -0.67 17.72
N HIS A 143 20.64 -1.74 18.36
CA HIS A 143 19.93 -2.38 19.47
C HIS A 143 19.97 -1.45 20.71
N SER A 144 19.40 -0.26 20.62
CA SER A 144 19.29 0.68 21.74
C SER A 144 18.11 0.28 22.60
N HIS A 145 18.21 -0.88 23.26
CA HIS A 145 17.37 -1.23 24.40
C HIS A 145 18.12 -2.10 25.41
N LEU A 146 19.21 -1.56 25.96
CA LEU A 146 19.73 -1.96 27.27
C LEU A 146 20.26 -0.68 27.94
N GLY A 147 19.48 -0.12 28.86
CA GLY A 147 19.78 1.07 29.63
C GLY A 147 18.64 1.40 30.58
#